data_AF-A0A7R9K897-F1
#
_entry.id   AF-A0A7R9K897-F1
#
_cell.length_a   1.000
_cell.length_b   1.000
_cell.length_c   1.000
_cell.angle_alpha   90.00
_cell.angle_beta   90.00
_cell.angle_gamma   90.00
#
_symmetry.space_group_name_H-M   'P 1'
#
loop_
_entity.id
_entity.type
_entity.pdbx_description
1 polymer ?
#
loop_
_entity_poly.entity_id
_entity_poly.type
_entity_poly.pdbx_seq_one_letter_code
_entity_poly.pdbx_strand_id
1 'polypeptide(L)'
;MELMFQIGLMRSGQLLAEQPPNDLIAAYNSSSLEEVFLLLSRKQADDTTPLVHADTPSQVDSAMDVFEDQKQHKEIGESKETLVLDDFAELSSTTKHGIPPVQRSSSMSQRTKALLFKNMIRLYRHPGGIFFIIIFPILEISAFFLAIGGQPHGLKFAVVNDELGSYSDCGEYLAQNTANVTLVDEWTCHLGGKLSCQFLEAINDTMGVKVYYDDLDTAIYDLGKGRVTAVIYTARNFTQALQARLELGSSATDEEIKDSQVSISVDTTGKNAISSAL
;
A
#
# COMPACT_ATOMS: atom_id res chain seq x y z
N MET A 1 6.78 43.44 -47.16
CA MET A 1 5.66 42.91 -46.35
C MET A 1 6.29 42.49 -45.03
N GLU A 2 6.40 43.44 -44.09
CA GLU A 2 6.88 43.12 -42.73
C GLU A 2 5.80 42.31 -42.01
N LEU A 3 6.20 41.15 -41.49
CA LEU A 3 5.36 40.34 -40.62
C LEU A 3 5.32 41.02 -39.24
N MET A 4 4.23 41.73 -38.94
CA MET A 4 3.97 42.28 -37.60
C MET A 4 3.57 41.11 -36.69
N PHE A 5 4.48 40.67 -35.82
CA PHE A 5 4.17 39.71 -34.76
C PHE A 5 3.48 40.44 -33.61
N GLN A 6 2.21 40.09 -33.36
CA GLN A 6 1.44 40.61 -32.23
C GLN A 6 1.71 39.74 -31.00
N ILE A 7 1.83 40.37 -29.83
CA ILE A 7 1.99 39.69 -28.55
C ILE A 7 0.83 40.04 -27.61
N GLY A 8 0.37 39.06 -26.82
CA GLY A 8 -0.67 39.25 -25.82
C GLY A 8 -0.09 39.13 -24.41
N LEU A 9 -0.32 40.15 -23.58
CA LEU A 9 0.05 40.17 -22.16
C LEU A 9 -1.16 39.76 -21.31
N MET A 10 -1.03 38.74 -20.45
CA MET A 10 -2.14 38.22 -19.63
C MET A 10 -1.75 38.06 -18.16
N ARG A 11 -2.69 38.34 -17.24
CA ARG A 11 -2.57 38.07 -15.79
C ARG A 11 -3.92 37.66 -15.20
N SER A 12 -3.90 36.67 -14.32
CA SER A 12 -5.11 36.13 -13.65
C SER A 12 -6.24 35.71 -14.61
N GLY A 13 -5.87 35.25 -15.81
CA GLY A 13 -6.82 34.84 -16.84
C GLY A 13 -7.48 35.98 -17.63
N GLN A 14 -7.12 37.25 -17.39
CA GLN A 14 -7.56 38.40 -18.17
C GLN A 14 -6.44 38.90 -19.10
N LEU A 15 -6.82 39.38 -20.28
CA LEU A 15 -5.93 40.00 -21.26
C LEU A 15 -5.71 41.47 -20.89
N LEU A 16 -4.44 41.85 -20.72
CA LEU A 16 -4.02 43.20 -20.33
C LEU A 16 -3.82 44.10 -21.56
N ALA A 17 -3.16 43.57 -22.59
CA ALA A 17 -2.94 44.27 -23.86
C ALA A 17 -2.55 43.26 -24.95
N GLU A 18 -2.89 43.55 -26.21
CA GLU A 18 -2.52 42.72 -27.36
C GLU A 18 -2.12 43.60 -28.56
N GLN A 19 -0.82 43.84 -28.71
CA GLN A 19 -0.24 44.69 -29.74
C GLN A 19 1.20 44.23 -30.06
N PRO A 20 1.82 44.70 -31.16
CA PRO A 20 3.23 44.42 -31.41
C PRO A 20 4.13 44.93 -30.28
N PRO A 21 5.26 44.25 -29.99
CA PRO A 21 6.17 44.61 -28.92
C PRO A 21 6.60 46.08 -28.90
N ASN A 22 6.98 46.62 -30.08
CA ASN A 22 7.49 47.97 -30.20
C ASN A 22 6.41 49.04 -29.96
N ASP A 23 5.17 48.75 -30.38
CA ASP A 23 4.03 49.66 -30.20
C ASP A 23 3.65 49.74 -28.72
N LEU A 24 3.69 48.63 -27.99
CA LEU A 24 3.45 48.61 -26.54
C LEU A 24 4.51 49.41 -25.77
N ILE A 25 5.78 49.21 -26.09
CA ILE A 25 6.89 49.94 -25.45
C ILE A 25 6.76 51.44 -25.71
N ALA A 26 6.43 51.83 -26.95
CA ALA A 26 6.24 53.22 -27.34
C ALA A 26 5.00 53.86 -26.68
N ALA A 27 3.87 53.14 -26.66
CA ALA A 27 2.61 53.62 -26.09
C ALA A 27 2.71 53.90 -24.58
N TYR A 28 3.49 53.09 -23.87
CA TYR A 28 3.70 53.22 -22.42
C TYR A 28 5.04 53.88 -22.06
N ASN A 29 5.73 54.48 -23.03
CA ASN A 29 7.02 55.19 -22.87
C ASN A 29 8.02 54.45 -21.95
N SER A 30 8.12 53.14 -22.13
CA SER A 30 8.92 52.26 -21.28
C SER A 30 10.19 51.81 -22.00
N SER A 31 11.12 51.21 -21.27
CA SER A 31 12.37 50.70 -21.84
C SER A 31 12.33 49.22 -22.21
N SER A 32 11.33 48.49 -21.71
CA SER A 32 11.19 47.04 -21.85
C SER A 32 9.72 46.57 -21.74
N LEU A 33 9.41 45.37 -22.22
CA LEU A 33 8.05 44.80 -22.11
C LEU A 33 7.69 44.39 -20.69
N GLU A 34 8.68 44.05 -19.88
CA GLU A 34 8.53 43.70 -18.47
C GLU A 34 8.02 44.91 -17.67
N GLU A 35 8.51 46.11 -17.99
CA GLU A 35 8.05 47.36 -17.40
C GLU A 35 6.61 47.69 -17.81
N VAL A 36 6.27 47.49 -19.09
CA VAL A 36 4.88 47.62 -19.59
C VAL A 36 3.95 46.62 -18.91
N PHE A 37 4.38 45.36 -18.78
CA PHE A 37 3.60 44.31 -18.11
C PHE A 37 3.37 44.63 -16.63
N LEU A 38 4.40 45.14 -15.94
CA LEU A 38 4.32 45.51 -14.54
C LEU A 38 3.39 46.72 -14.33
N LEU A 39 3.45 47.72 -15.22
CA LEU A 39 2.54 48.87 -15.21
C LEU A 39 1.09 48.43 -15.39
N LEU A 40 0.82 47.59 -16.39
CA LEU A 40 -0.51 47.04 -16.66
C LEU A 40 -1.01 46.16 -15.51
N SER A 41 -0.12 45.38 -14.90
CA SER A 41 -0.45 44.54 -13.75
C SER A 41 -0.80 45.34 -12.50
N ARG A 42 -0.12 46.48 -12.27
CA ARG A 42 -0.45 47.41 -11.18
C ARG A 42 -1.78 48.11 -11.42
N LYS A 43 -2.00 48.60 -12.65
CA LYS A 43 -3.26 49.22 -13.04
C LYS A 43 -4.45 48.27 -12.83
N GLN A 44 -4.30 46.99 -13.19
CA GLN A 44 -5.33 45.97 -12.94
C GLN A 44 -5.58 45.76 -11.44
N ALA A 45 -4.56 45.87 -10.59
CA ALA A 45 -4.71 45.74 -9.14
C ALA A 45 -5.43 46.95 -8.53
N ASP A 46 -5.14 48.17 -9.02
CA ASP A 46 -5.77 49.41 -8.57
C ASP A 46 -7.23 49.52 -9.03
N ASP A 47 -7.56 49.12 -10.27
CA ASP A 47 -8.94 49.08 -10.80
C ASP A 47 -9.84 48.06 -10.07
N THR A 48 -9.27 47.16 -9.26
CA THR A 48 -10.02 46.20 -8.42
C THR A 48 -10.35 46.77 -7.03
N THR A 49 -10.01 48.03 -6.74
CA THR A 49 -10.40 48.70 -5.49
C THR A 49 -11.53 49.72 -5.74
N PRO A 50 -12.72 49.58 -5.11
CA PRO A 50 -13.82 50.53 -5.32
C PRO A 50 -13.47 51.88 -4.69
N LEU A 51 -13.49 52.92 -5.51
CA LEU A 51 -13.27 54.32 -5.12
C LEU A 51 -14.36 54.79 -4.14
N VAL A 52 -13.97 55.07 -2.90
CA VAL A 52 -14.70 55.99 -2.02
C VAL A 52 -13.89 57.29 -1.98
N HIS A 53 -14.49 58.35 -2.50
CA HIS A 53 -14.00 59.73 -2.39
C HIS A 53 -13.82 60.14 -0.91
N ALA A 54 -12.67 60.75 -0.59
CA ALA A 54 -12.57 62.11 -0.05
C ALA A 54 -11.10 62.50 0.22
N ASP A 55 -10.66 63.52 -0.50
CA ASP A 55 -9.77 64.64 -0.12
C ASP A 55 -8.46 64.40 0.68
N THR A 56 -7.37 64.79 0.00
CA THR A 56 -6.05 65.29 0.43
C THR A 56 -6.03 66.25 1.64
N PRO A 57 -4.86 66.64 2.22
CA PRO A 57 -3.47 66.13 2.02
C PRO A 57 -2.68 65.95 3.34
N SER A 58 -1.48 65.35 3.23
CA SER A 58 -0.19 65.86 3.78
C SER A 58 0.69 64.83 4.50
N GLN A 59 1.93 64.74 3.99
CA GLN A 59 3.19 64.83 4.72
C GLN A 59 3.83 63.60 5.44
N VAL A 60 5.01 63.27 4.87
CA VAL A 60 6.31 62.80 5.40
C VAL A 60 6.50 61.40 6.04
N ASP A 61 7.31 60.63 5.29
CA ASP A 61 8.53 59.90 5.67
C ASP A 61 8.55 58.83 6.77
N SER A 62 8.86 57.62 6.26
CA SER A 62 10.03 56.80 6.62
C SER A 62 10.00 55.82 7.80
N ALA A 63 10.63 54.68 7.46
CA ALA A 63 11.25 53.63 8.27
C ALA A 63 10.32 52.49 8.75
N MET A 64 10.56 51.24 8.29
CA MET A 64 11.53 50.24 8.84
C MET A 64 11.01 49.73 10.20
N ASP A 65 10.92 48.47 10.59
CA ASP A 65 11.52 47.17 10.22
C ASP A 65 10.70 46.12 11.03
N VAL A 66 10.33 44.95 10.48
CA VAL A 66 10.93 43.62 10.79
C VAL A 66 10.34 42.84 12.00
N PHE A 67 9.90 41.61 11.65
CA PHE A 67 9.80 40.32 12.38
C PHE A 67 8.66 40.10 13.40
N GLU A 68 7.67 39.28 13.05
CA GLU A 68 7.58 37.79 13.22
C GLU A 68 7.23 37.38 14.66
N ASP A 69 6.06 36.75 14.88
CA ASP A 69 6.01 35.30 15.13
C ASP A 69 4.56 34.70 15.13
N GLN A 70 4.49 33.48 14.59
CA GLN A 70 3.59 32.33 14.84
C GLN A 70 2.03 32.43 14.84
N LYS A 71 1.47 31.85 13.76
CA LYS A 71 0.66 30.60 13.73
C LYS A 71 -0.62 30.50 14.57
N GLN A 72 -1.80 30.57 13.92
CA GLN A 72 -2.89 29.60 14.11
C GLN A 72 -3.95 29.65 12.99
N HIS A 73 -4.44 28.47 12.64
CA HIS A 73 -5.48 28.14 11.65
C HIS A 73 -6.75 29.00 11.71
N LYS A 74 -7.29 29.41 10.54
CA LYS A 74 -8.74 29.31 10.24
C LYS A 74 -9.02 29.42 8.74
N GLU A 75 -9.55 28.36 8.14
CA GLU A 75 -10.21 28.38 6.84
C GLU A 75 -11.56 29.12 6.95
N ILE A 76 -11.74 30.23 6.22
CA ILE A 76 -13.02 30.79 5.77
C ILE A 76 -12.66 31.58 4.49
N GLY A 77 -12.99 31.11 3.28
CA GLY A 77 -14.30 31.30 2.67
C GLY A 77 -14.20 32.42 1.63
N GLU A 78 -13.72 32.10 0.43
CA GLU A 78 -13.45 33.07 -0.63
C GLU A 78 -14.76 33.54 -1.27
N SER A 79 -15.02 34.83 -1.08
CA SER A 79 -16.15 35.62 -1.52
C SER A 79 -16.26 35.65 -3.05
N LYS A 80 -17.50 35.49 -3.52
CA LYS A 80 -17.92 35.85 -4.88
C LYS A 80 -17.75 37.35 -5.05
N GLU A 81 -16.93 37.78 -6.00
CA GLU A 81 -17.07 39.12 -6.56
C GLU A 81 -17.46 39.06 -8.04
N THR A 82 -18.68 39.55 -8.23
CA THR A 82 -19.38 39.85 -9.45
C THR A 82 -18.76 41.11 -10.06
N LEU A 83 -18.29 41.04 -11.31
CA LEU A 83 -17.90 42.24 -12.06
C LEU A 83 -19.16 43.02 -12.43
N VAL A 84 -19.41 44.09 -11.68
CA VAL A 84 -20.30 45.19 -12.06
C VAL A 84 -19.47 46.15 -12.89
N LEU A 85 -19.87 46.38 -14.15
CA LEU A 85 -19.46 47.56 -14.91
C LEU A 85 -20.74 48.34 -15.15
N ASP A 86 -20.99 49.34 -14.32
CA ASP A 86 -21.91 50.44 -14.61
C ASP A 86 -21.08 51.71 -14.88
N ASP A 87 -21.66 52.56 -15.74
CA ASP A 87 -21.26 53.91 -16.13
C ASP A 87 -20.19 54.13 -17.22
N PHE A 88 -20.61 53.89 -18.47
CA PHE A 88 -20.48 54.91 -19.51
C PHE A 88 -21.86 55.18 -20.13
N ALA A 89 -22.69 55.94 -19.42
CA ALA A 89 -23.85 56.58 -20.00
C ALA A 89 -23.41 57.86 -20.72
N GLU A 90 -23.34 57.80 -22.05
CA GLU A 90 -23.97 58.76 -22.98
C GLU A 90 -23.38 58.55 -24.38
N LEU A 91 -24.03 57.72 -25.19
CA LEU A 91 -24.71 58.18 -26.41
C LEU A 91 -25.45 57.01 -27.08
N SER A 92 -26.71 57.28 -27.43
CA SER A 92 -27.49 56.59 -28.48
C SER A 92 -28.03 55.18 -28.19
N SER A 93 -29.27 55.19 -27.71
CA SER A 93 -30.44 54.48 -28.28
C SER A 93 -30.22 53.24 -29.17
N THR A 94 -31.08 52.24 -28.91
CA THR A 94 -31.54 51.12 -29.76
C THR A 94 -30.59 49.94 -29.96
N THR A 95 -30.86 48.80 -29.29
CA THR A 95 -31.53 47.62 -29.89
C THR A 95 -31.53 46.45 -28.89
N LYS A 96 -32.71 45.84 -28.71
CA LYS A 96 -32.94 44.63 -27.91
C LYS A 96 -32.28 43.40 -28.58
N HIS A 97 -31.36 42.73 -27.89
CA HIS A 97 -31.24 41.27 -27.94
C HIS A 97 -30.45 40.76 -26.71
N GLY A 98 -31.16 40.33 -25.68
CA GLY A 98 -30.57 39.64 -24.54
C GLY A 98 -30.22 38.20 -24.92
N ILE A 99 -28.93 37.88 -24.89
CA ILE A 99 -28.44 36.50 -24.87
C ILE A 99 -28.64 35.99 -23.43
N PRO A 100 -29.36 34.88 -23.19
CA PRO A 100 -29.52 34.36 -21.83
C PRO A 100 -28.16 33.90 -21.27
N PRO A 101 -27.87 34.14 -19.97
CA PRO A 101 -26.63 33.66 -19.36
C PRO A 101 -26.64 32.13 -19.34
N VAL A 102 -25.66 31.51 -20.01
CA VAL A 102 -25.45 30.06 -19.98
C VAL A 102 -24.98 29.66 -18.58
N GLN A 103 -25.92 29.33 -17.69
CA GLN A 103 -25.61 28.72 -16.40
C GLN A 103 -25.24 27.25 -16.60
N ARG A 104 -23.95 26.96 -16.78
CA ARG A 104 -23.44 25.58 -16.65
C ARG A 104 -23.35 25.21 -15.17
N SER A 105 -24.48 24.82 -14.58
CA SER A 105 -24.50 24.08 -13.32
C SER A 105 -23.95 22.68 -13.58
N SER A 106 -22.62 22.55 -13.60
CA SER A 106 -21.98 21.25 -13.74
C SER A 106 -22.12 20.48 -12.43
N SER A 107 -22.72 19.30 -12.52
CA SER A 107 -22.87 18.37 -11.39
C SER A 107 -21.50 18.02 -10.81
N MET A 108 -21.44 17.80 -9.50
CA MET A 108 -20.20 17.43 -8.79
C MET A 108 -19.47 16.25 -9.47
N SER A 109 -20.22 15.27 -10.00
CA SER A 109 -19.66 14.13 -10.76
C SER A 109 -18.98 14.53 -12.07
N GLN A 110 -19.52 15.52 -12.79
CA GLN A 110 -18.92 16.05 -14.02
C GLN A 110 -17.61 16.79 -13.71
N ARG A 111 -17.57 17.52 -12.59
CA ARG A 111 -16.35 18.19 -12.11
C ARG A 111 -15.28 17.18 -11.70
N THR A 112 -15.64 16.18 -10.91
CA THR A 112 -14.71 15.12 -10.50
C THR A 112 -14.18 14.33 -11.70
N LYS A 113 -15.03 13.99 -12.67
CA LYS A 113 -14.61 13.32 -13.92
C LYS A 113 -13.65 14.19 -14.74
N ALA A 114 -13.91 15.49 -14.84
CA ALA A 114 -13.03 16.43 -15.53
C ALA A 114 -11.66 16.54 -14.83
N LEU A 115 -11.64 16.55 -13.50
CA LEU A 115 -10.40 16.58 -12.71
C LEU A 115 -9.61 15.27 -12.84
N LEU A 116 -10.28 14.11 -12.76
CA LEU A 116 -9.65 12.81 -12.99
C LEU A 116 -9.08 12.69 -14.40
N PHE A 117 -9.83 13.11 -15.42
CA PHE A 117 -9.34 13.10 -16.80
C PHE A 117 -8.13 14.02 -16.98
N LYS A 118 -8.14 15.21 -16.38
CA LYS A 118 -7.00 16.14 -16.39
C LYS A 118 -5.78 15.54 -15.68
N ASN A 119 -5.98 14.90 -14.53
CA ASN A 119 -4.91 14.25 -13.79
C ASN A 119 -4.39 13.00 -14.50
N MET A 120 -5.25 12.24 -15.17
CA MET A 120 -4.87 11.07 -15.98
C MET A 120 -4.07 11.48 -17.21
N ILE A 121 -4.44 12.57 -17.91
CA ILE A 121 -3.65 13.12 -19.02
C ILE A 121 -2.28 13.59 -18.52
N ARG A 122 -2.24 14.27 -17.36
CA ARG A 122 -0.96 14.69 -16.75
C ARG A 122 -0.09 13.48 -16.41
N LEU A 123 -0.67 12.43 -15.84
CA LEU A 123 0.03 11.18 -15.54
C LEU A 123 0.58 10.53 -16.83
N TYR A 124 -0.23 10.44 -17.89
CA TYR A 124 0.17 9.85 -19.18
C TYR A 124 1.26 10.63 -19.91
N ARG A 125 1.30 11.95 -19.73
CA ARG A 125 2.37 12.80 -20.29
C ARG A 125 3.67 12.75 -19.50
N HIS A 126 3.69 12.13 -18.33
CA HIS A 126 4.89 11.91 -17.51
C HIS A 126 5.28 10.42 -17.50
N PRO A 127 5.97 9.93 -18.55
CA PRO A 127 6.26 8.50 -18.71
C PRO A 127 7.12 7.92 -17.58
N GLY A 128 8.01 8.73 -16.97
CA GLY A 128 8.86 8.27 -15.86
C GLY A 128 8.07 7.91 -14.59
N GLY A 129 7.01 8.67 -14.28
CA GLY A 129 6.16 8.40 -13.12
C GLY A 129 5.34 7.11 -13.31
N ILE A 130 4.82 6.89 -14.52
CA ILE A 130 4.09 5.65 -14.86
C ILE A 130 5.01 4.44 -14.77
N PHE A 131 6.22 4.54 -15.31
CA PHE A 131 7.22 3.48 -15.25
C PHE A 131 7.49 3.07 -13.80
N PHE A 132 7.70 4.05 -12.91
CA PHE A 132 7.91 3.80 -11.49
C PHE A 132 6.69 3.15 -10.82
N ILE A 133 5.49 3.69 -11.04
CA ILE A 133 4.24 3.17 -10.44
C ILE A 133 3.96 1.72 -10.85
N ILE A 134 4.38 1.28 -12.04
CA ILE A 134 4.16 -0.09 -12.50
C ILE A 134 5.30 -1.02 -12.04
N ILE A 135 6.55 -0.58 -12.16
CA ILE A 135 7.70 -1.44 -11.89
C ILE A 135 7.93 -1.62 -10.40
N PHE A 136 7.69 -0.58 -9.59
CA PHE A 136 7.89 -0.67 -8.16
C PHE A 136 7.02 -1.77 -7.52
N PRO A 137 5.69 -1.87 -7.76
CA PRO A 137 4.88 -2.99 -7.29
C PRO A 137 5.30 -4.35 -7.85
N ILE A 138 5.73 -4.42 -9.11
CA ILE A 138 6.22 -5.68 -9.70
C ILE A 138 7.49 -6.13 -8.97
N LEU A 139 8.42 -5.23 -8.69
CA LEU A 139 9.64 -5.51 -7.96
C LEU A 139 9.34 -5.92 -6.51
N GLU A 140 8.43 -5.23 -5.83
CA GLU A 140 7.98 -5.57 -4.48
C GLU A 140 7.37 -6.98 -4.41
N ILE A 141 6.43 -7.29 -5.31
CA ILE A 141 5.78 -8.60 -5.37
C ILE A 141 6.79 -9.70 -5.73
N SER A 142 7.69 -9.43 -6.68
CA SER A 142 8.74 -10.38 -7.06
C SER A 142 9.71 -10.63 -5.92
N ALA A 143 10.15 -9.59 -5.23
CA ALA A 143 11.02 -9.69 -4.07
C ALA A 143 10.35 -10.47 -2.93
N PHE A 144 9.05 -10.25 -2.71
CA PHE A 144 8.27 -10.99 -1.72
C PHE A 144 8.20 -12.49 -2.04
N PHE A 145 7.91 -12.86 -3.29
CA PHE A 145 7.89 -14.28 -3.70
C PHE A 145 9.28 -14.93 -3.66
N LEU A 146 10.34 -14.18 -3.98
CA LEU A 146 11.72 -14.67 -3.82
C LEU A 146 12.09 -14.84 -2.34
N ALA A 147 11.64 -13.93 -1.47
CA ALA A 147 11.95 -13.96 -0.04
C ALA A 147 11.20 -15.07 0.72
N ILE A 148 9.94 -15.34 0.39
CA ILE A 148 9.21 -16.49 0.94
C ILE A 148 9.82 -17.81 0.46
N GLY A 149 10.36 -17.83 -0.76
CA GLY A 149 10.94 -19.00 -1.38
C GLY A 149 9.88 -19.94 -1.96
N GLY A 150 10.33 -20.83 -2.85
CA GLY A 150 9.50 -21.91 -3.41
C GLY A 150 9.28 -23.05 -2.41
N GLN A 151 8.59 -24.11 -2.83
CA GLN A 151 8.45 -25.30 -2.01
C GLN A 151 9.83 -25.86 -1.63
N PRO A 152 10.14 -26.05 -0.34
CA PRO A 152 11.41 -26.58 0.08
C PRO A 152 11.49 -28.06 -0.30
N HIS A 153 12.53 -28.43 -1.06
CA HIS A 153 12.83 -29.82 -1.41
C HIS A 153 14.05 -30.32 -0.64
N GLY A 154 14.02 -31.58 -0.23
CA GLY A 154 15.17 -32.24 0.40
C GLY A 154 15.34 -31.93 1.89
N LEU A 155 14.27 -31.52 2.58
CA LEU A 155 14.28 -31.37 4.04
C LEU A 155 14.54 -32.73 4.69
N LYS A 156 15.43 -32.78 5.69
CA LYS A 156 15.69 -34.02 6.44
C LYS A 156 14.90 -34.00 7.73
N PHE A 157 13.96 -34.93 7.85
CA PHE A 157 13.15 -35.10 9.05
C PHE A 157 13.71 -36.25 9.87
N ALA A 158 14.23 -35.95 11.07
CA ALA A 158 14.52 -36.99 12.05
C ALA A 158 13.20 -37.53 12.61
N VAL A 159 13.05 -38.84 12.64
CA VAL A 159 11.87 -39.53 13.15
C VAL A 159 12.29 -40.40 14.32
N VAL A 160 11.72 -40.13 15.49
CA VAL A 160 11.88 -40.93 16.70
C VAL A 160 10.50 -41.44 17.06
N ASN A 161 10.26 -42.73 16.86
CA ASN A 161 8.95 -43.32 17.06
C ASN A 161 9.01 -44.44 18.09
N ASP A 162 8.82 -44.08 19.36
CA ASP A 162 8.88 -45.02 20.46
C ASP A 162 7.69 -46.00 20.46
N GLU A 163 6.67 -45.74 19.64
CA GLU A 163 5.52 -46.62 19.49
C GLU A 163 5.85 -47.92 18.73
N LEU A 164 6.90 -47.92 17.90
CA LEU A 164 7.31 -49.05 17.06
C LEU A 164 7.78 -50.27 17.85
N GLY A 165 8.16 -50.11 19.12
CA GLY A 165 8.64 -51.21 19.95
C GLY A 165 9.89 -51.86 19.35
N SER A 166 9.75 -53.06 18.78
CA SER A 166 10.86 -53.83 18.19
C SER A 166 11.13 -53.55 16.71
N TYR A 167 10.27 -52.76 16.04
CA TYR A 167 10.40 -52.47 14.61
C TYR A 167 11.38 -51.32 14.36
N SER A 168 12.18 -51.45 13.30
CA SER A 168 13.22 -50.48 12.97
C SER A 168 12.67 -49.25 12.23
N ASP A 169 11.67 -49.45 11.37
CA ASP A 169 10.98 -48.39 10.66
C ASP A 169 9.49 -48.71 10.43
N CYS A 170 8.76 -47.71 9.93
CA CYS A 170 7.35 -47.87 9.62
C CYS A 170 7.09 -48.72 8.37
N GLY A 171 8.06 -48.90 7.47
CA GLY A 171 7.90 -49.76 6.29
C GLY A 171 7.84 -51.24 6.69
N GLU A 172 8.71 -51.65 7.61
CA GLU A 172 8.73 -52.99 8.21
C GLU A 172 7.41 -53.28 8.94
N TYR A 173 6.91 -52.31 9.69
CA TYR A 173 5.63 -52.43 10.39
C TYR A 173 4.44 -52.54 9.42
N LEU A 174 4.32 -51.62 8.47
CA LEU A 174 3.19 -51.55 7.53
C LEU A 174 3.11 -52.75 6.59
N ALA A 175 4.25 -53.36 6.26
CA ALA A 175 4.30 -54.60 5.49
C ALA A 175 3.68 -55.80 6.23
N GLN A 176 3.69 -55.78 7.56
CA GLN A 176 3.20 -56.88 8.41
C GLN A 176 1.82 -56.59 8.98
N ASN A 177 1.50 -55.33 9.26
CA ASN A 177 0.26 -54.90 9.90
C ASN A 177 -0.21 -53.59 9.30
N THR A 178 -1.47 -53.53 8.87
CA THR A 178 -2.10 -52.26 8.50
C THR A 178 -2.87 -51.72 9.69
N ALA A 179 -2.78 -50.40 9.91
CA ALA A 179 -3.66 -49.75 10.87
C ALA A 179 -5.10 -49.95 10.40
N ASN A 180 -5.93 -50.55 11.25
CA ASN A 180 -7.32 -50.82 10.97
C ASN A 180 -8.19 -50.21 12.04
N VAL A 181 -9.25 -49.53 11.62
CA VAL A 181 -10.26 -49.03 12.54
C VAL A 181 -11.33 -50.10 12.65
N THR A 182 -11.49 -50.68 13.84
CA THR A 182 -12.53 -51.67 14.11
C THR A 182 -13.59 -51.07 15.02
N LEU A 183 -14.84 -51.08 14.54
CA LEU A 183 -15.99 -50.77 15.37
C LEU A 183 -16.28 -51.98 16.25
N VAL A 184 -16.16 -51.84 17.56
CA VAL A 184 -16.48 -52.91 18.51
C VAL A 184 -17.97 -52.85 18.88
N ASP A 185 -18.53 -51.65 19.02
CA ASP A 185 -19.97 -51.37 19.18
C ASP A 185 -20.41 -50.18 18.30
N GLU A 186 -21.70 -49.81 18.34
CA GLU A 186 -22.25 -48.66 17.59
C GLU A 186 -21.57 -47.30 17.92
N TRP A 187 -20.84 -47.21 19.04
CA TRP A 187 -20.24 -45.97 19.55
C TRP A 187 -18.75 -46.10 19.94
N THR A 188 -18.16 -47.30 19.90
CA THR A 188 -16.77 -47.54 20.34
C THR A 188 -15.88 -47.88 19.15
N CYS A 189 -14.83 -47.09 18.98
CA CYS A 189 -13.91 -47.14 17.85
C CYS A 189 -12.54 -47.58 18.36
N HIS A 190 -12.17 -48.82 18.07
CA HIS A 190 -10.83 -49.32 18.39
C HIS A 190 -9.87 -48.99 17.25
N LEU A 191 -8.81 -48.26 17.62
CA LEU A 191 -7.71 -47.92 16.73
C LEU A 191 -6.73 -49.09 16.76
N GLY A 192 -6.83 -49.96 15.76
CA GLY A 192 -5.93 -51.09 15.59
C GLY A 192 -4.63 -50.67 14.91
N GLY A 193 -3.54 -51.30 15.36
CA GLY A 193 -2.20 -51.08 14.84
C GLY A 193 -1.48 -49.87 15.46
N LYS A 194 -0.44 -49.37 14.78
CA LYS A 194 0.35 -48.20 15.19
C LYS A 194 0.03 -47.01 14.28
N LEU A 195 -0.79 -46.09 14.75
CA LEU A 195 -1.23 -44.90 13.99
C LEU A 195 -0.08 -43.93 13.70
N SER A 196 0.98 -43.94 14.51
CA SER A 196 2.19 -43.16 14.25
C SER A 196 2.75 -43.39 12.84
N CYS A 197 2.72 -44.63 12.36
CA CYS A 197 3.22 -44.95 11.01
C CYS A 197 2.30 -44.49 9.90
N GLN A 198 0.98 -44.50 10.10
CA GLN A 198 0.04 -43.96 9.13
C GLN A 198 0.19 -42.43 9.00
N PHE A 199 0.43 -41.75 10.13
CA PHE A 199 0.77 -40.32 10.12
C PHE A 199 2.08 -40.06 9.36
N LEU A 200 3.12 -40.85 9.63
CA LEU A 200 4.43 -40.69 8.97
C LEU A 200 4.38 -41.05 7.47
N GLU A 201 3.54 -41.99 7.05
CA GLU A 201 3.34 -42.33 5.64
C GLU A 201 2.62 -41.20 4.88
N ALA A 202 1.67 -40.52 5.53
CA ALA A 202 1.00 -39.36 4.95
C ALA A 202 1.96 -38.17 4.67
N ILE A 203 3.11 -38.12 5.35
CA ILE A 203 4.17 -37.16 5.04
C ILE A 203 4.82 -37.60 3.73
N ASN A 204 4.52 -36.88 2.65
CA ASN A 204 4.99 -37.20 1.30
C ASN A 204 6.52 -37.13 1.22
N ASP A 205 7.15 -38.18 0.69
CA ASP A 205 8.60 -38.27 0.53
C ASP A 205 9.19 -37.21 -0.43
N THR A 206 8.34 -36.56 -1.24
CA THR A 206 8.76 -35.44 -2.11
C THR A 206 9.04 -34.14 -1.32
N MET A 207 8.46 -33.98 -0.13
CA MET A 207 8.70 -32.84 0.75
C MET A 207 10.00 -32.99 1.56
N GLY A 208 10.39 -34.22 1.89
CA GLY A 208 11.62 -34.46 2.65
C GLY A 208 11.94 -35.93 2.90
N VAL A 209 13.21 -36.18 3.22
CA VAL A 209 13.77 -37.50 3.52
C VAL A 209 13.61 -37.76 5.02
N LYS A 210 12.94 -38.87 5.36
CA LYS A 210 12.79 -39.36 6.74
C LYS A 210 14.05 -40.12 7.15
N VAL A 211 14.63 -39.77 8.30
CA VAL A 211 15.79 -40.43 8.89
C VAL A 211 15.37 -40.93 10.27
N TYR A 212 15.37 -42.23 10.48
CA TYR A 212 14.94 -42.83 11.75
C TYR A 212 16.08 -42.81 12.77
N TYR A 213 15.73 -42.53 14.02
CA TYR A 213 16.63 -42.50 15.17
C TYR A 213 16.03 -43.35 16.30
N ASP A 214 16.90 -44.04 17.04
CA ASP A 214 16.51 -44.89 18.16
C ASP A 214 16.18 -44.09 19.43
N ASP A 215 16.73 -42.87 19.54
CA ASP A 215 16.69 -42.07 20.75
C ASP A 215 16.48 -40.58 20.46
N LEU A 216 15.67 -39.94 21.31
CA LEU A 216 15.30 -38.54 21.17
C LEU A 216 16.48 -37.59 21.37
N ASP A 217 17.37 -37.86 22.33
CA ASP A 217 18.50 -36.98 22.63
C ASP A 217 19.50 -36.94 21.46
N THR A 218 19.70 -38.08 20.80
CA THR A 218 20.54 -38.17 19.59
C THR A 218 19.95 -37.37 18.42
N ALA A 219 18.62 -37.47 18.21
CA ALA A 219 17.93 -36.70 17.18
C ALA A 219 17.99 -35.19 17.44
N ILE A 220 17.81 -34.76 18.69
CA ILE A 220 17.91 -33.36 19.11
C ILE A 220 19.35 -32.83 18.99
N TYR A 221 20.35 -33.65 19.31
CA TYR A 221 21.76 -33.30 19.07
C TYR A 221 22.04 -33.02 17.60
N ASP A 222 21.56 -33.88 16.70
CA ASP A 222 21.72 -33.72 15.26
C ASP A 222 20.92 -32.53 14.70
N LEU A 223 19.77 -32.22 15.31
CA LEU A 223 19.00 -30.99 15.04
C LEU A 223 19.84 -29.76 15.37
N GLY A 224 20.47 -29.73 16.55
CA GLY A 224 21.37 -28.62 16.96
C GLY A 224 22.64 -28.49 16.12
N LYS A 225 23.02 -29.53 15.37
CA LYS A 225 24.13 -29.50 14.40
C LYS A 225 23.68 -29.15 12.98
N GLY A 226 22.39 -28.94 12.73
CA GLY A 226 21.84 -28.67 11.40
C GLY A 226 21.92 -29.86 10.45
N ARG A 227 22.07 -31.09 10.96
CA ARG A 227 22.09 -32.31 10.13
C ARG A 227 20.69 -32.72 9.68
N VAL A 228 19.70 -32.39 10.50
CA VAL A 228 18.27 -32.56 10.25
C VAL A 228 17.57 -31.22 10.47
N THR A 229 16.45 -30.99 9.78
CA THR A 229 15.73 -29.71 9.83
C THR A 229 14.62 -29.71 10.88
N ALA A 230 14.03 -30.88 11.14
CA ALA A 230 13.08 -31.07 12.22
C ALA A 230 13.15 -32.49 12.78
N VAL A 231 12.76 -32.64 14.03
CA VAL A 231 12.60 -33.90 14.75
C VAL A 231 11.12 -34.11 14.99
N ILE A 232 10.61 -35.26 14.58
CA ILE A 232 9.24 -35.73 14.82
C ILE A 232 9.35 -36.83 15.87
N TYR A 233 8.75 -36.61 17.04
CA TYR A 233 8.73 -37.54 18.15
C TYR A 233 7.31 -38.05 18.41
N THR A 234 7.20 -39.37 18.59
CA THR A 234 5.95 -40.04 18.97
C THR A 234 6.17 -40.92 20.19
N ALA A 235 5.28 -40.81 21.19
CA ALA A 235 5.39 -41.54 22.44
C ALA A 235 5.03 -43.03 22.30
N ARG A 236 5.49 -43.87 23.24
CA ARG A 236 5.29 -45.34 23.23
C ARG A 236 3.83 -45.77 23.13
N ASN A 237 2.95 -45.07 23.85
CA ASN A 237 1.53 -45.38 23.96
C ASN A 237 0.66 -44.47 23.08
N PHE A 238 1.22 -43.90 22.01
CA PHE A 238 0.54 -42.91 21.19
C PHE A 238 -0.87 -43.33 20.71
N THR A 239 -1.02 -44.49 20.07
CA THR A 239 -2.31 -44.96 19.55
C THR A 239 -3.32 -45.21 20.67
N GLN A 240 -2.88 -45.78 21.79
CA GLN A 240 -3.75 -46.06 22.95
C GLN A 240 -4.17 -44.78 23.65
N ALA A 241 -3.23 -43.86 23.88
CA ALA A 241 -3.49 -42.55 24.46
C ALA A 241 -4.40 -41.71 23.55
N LEU A 242 -4.23 -41.80 22.23
CA LEU A 242 -5.09 -41.13 21.26
C LEU A 242 -6.52 -41.69 21.27
N GLN A 243 -6.67 -43.02 21.36
CA GLN A 243 -7.98 -43.64 21.52
C GLN A 243 -8.65 -43.20 22.83
N ALA A 244 -7.94 -43.28 23.95
CA ALA A 244 -8.45 -42.86 25.26
C ALA A 244 -8.87 -41.38 25.25
N ARG A 245 -8.09 -40.51 24.61
CA ARG A 245 -8.42 -39.10 24.45
C ARG A 245 -9.68 -38.87 23.61
N LEU A 246 -9.92 -39.68 22.57
CA LEU A 246 -11.13 -39.60 21.75
C LEU A 246 -12.37 -40.07 22.53
N GLU A 247 -12.23 -41.12 23.34
CA GLU A 247 -13.33 -41.70 24.12
C GLU A 247 -13.69 -40.87 25.36
N LEU A 248 -12.67 -40.43 26.12
CA LEU A 248 -12.86 -39.68 27.38
C LEU A 248 -13.15 -38.20 27.14
N GLY A 249 -12.75 -37.66 25.99
CA GLY A 249 -12.95 -36.25 25.63
C GLY A 249 -12.37 -35.31 26.68
N SER A 250 -13.23 -34.52 27.33
CA SER A 250 -12.83 -33.58 28.40
C SER A 250 -12.35 -34.27 29.69
N SER A 251 -12.58 -35.57 29.83
CA SER A 251 -12.21 -36.35 31.03
C SER A 251 -10.86 -37.05 30.90
N ALA A 252 -10.15 -36.87 29.78
CA ALA A 252 -8.83 -37.45 29.56
C ALA A 252 -7.80 -36.86 30.54
N THR A 253 -6.89 -37.71 31.01
CA THR A 253 -5.78 -37.32 31.88
C THR A 253 -4.70 -36.54 31.12
N ASP A 254 -3.90 -35.76 31.85
CA ASP A 254 -2.81 -35.00 31.24
C ASP A 254 -1.77 -35.89 30.55
N GLU A 255 -1.57 -37.11 31.06
CA GLU A 255 -0.68 -38.12 30.47
C GLU A 255 -1.23 -38.62 29.12
N GLU A 256 -2.52 -38.97 29.06
CA GLU A 256 -3.18 -39.36 27.80
C GLU A 256 -3.16 -38.22 26.77
N ILE A 257 -3.35 -36.98 27.24
CA ILE A 257 -3.26 -35.80 26.38
C ILE A 257 -1.84 -35.62 25.84
N LYS A 258 -0.82 -35.82 26.68
CA LYS A 258 0.59 -35.66 26.29
C LYS A 258 1.04 -36.77 25.35
N ASP A 259 0.76 -38.02 25.67
CA ASP A 259 1.22 -39.18 24.91
C ASP A 259 0.48 -39.33 23.57
N SER A 260 -0.72 -38.77 23.44
CA SER A 260 -1.47 -38.71 22.18
C SER A 260 -1.02 -37.60 21.21
N GLN A 261 0.01 -36.83 21.55
CA GLN A 261 0.53 -35.76 20.69
C GLN A 261 1.78 -36.20 19.93
N VAL A 262 1.83 -35.86 18.64
CA VAL A 262 3.08 -35.90 17.87
C VAL A 262 3.83 -34.60 18.11
N SER A 263 5.02 -34.69 18.70
CA SER A 263 5.84 -33.53 19.03
C SER A 263 6.80 -33.22 17.88
N ILE A 264 6.79 -31.97 17.40
CA ILE A 264 7.66 -31.54 16.29
C ILE A 264 8.60 -30.44 16.78
N SER A 265 9.90 -30.71 16.78
CA SER A 265 10.94 -29.74 17.08
C SER A 265 11.66 -29.32 15.80
N VAL A 266 11.65 -28.04 15.47
CA VAL A 266 12.24 -27.52 14.22
C VAL A 266 13.51 -26.74 14.53
N ASP A 267 14.52 -26.81 13.67
CA ASP A 267 15.71 -25.98 13.79
C ASP A 267 15.30 -24.51 13.58
N THR A 268 15.43 -23.72 14.66
CA THR A 268 15.11 -22.29 14.67
C THR A 268 16.36 -21.41 14.66
N THR A 269 17.55 -21.99 14.53
CA THR A 269 18.83 -21.28 14.57
C THR A 269 18.91 -20.18 13.51
N GLY A 270 18.20 -20.33 12.38
CA GLY A 270 18.07 -19.31 11.33
C GLY A 270 17.00 -18.23 11.54
N LYS A 271 16.00 -18.44 12.41
CA LYS A 271 14.89 -17.45 12.61
C LYS A 271 15.36 -16.17 13.30
N ASN A 272 16.38 -16.26 14.14
CA ASN A 272 16.96 -15.10 14.83
C ASN A 272 17.81 -14.21 13.90
N ALA A 273 18.29 -14.73 12.77
CA ALA A 273 19.06 -13.96 11.80
C ALA A 273 18.18 -13.01 10.97
N ILE A 274 16.92 -13.38 10.71
CA ILE A 274 15.98 -12.55 9.92
C ILE A 274 15.35 -11.45 10.78
N SER A 275 15.09 -11.71 12.07
CA SER A 275 14.58 -10.69 13.01
C SER A 275 15.59 -9.60 13.35
N SER A 276 16.89 -9.81 13.06
CA SER A 276 17.95 -8.85 13.32
C SER A 276 18.30 -7.99 12.09
N ALA A 277 17.66 -8.26 10.95
CA ALA A 277 17.89 -7.58 9.67
C ALA A 277 16.70 -6.69 9.24
N LEU A 278 15.66 -6.58 10.08
CA LEU A 278 14.49 -5.73 9.92
C LEU A 278 14.46 -4.65 11.01
#